data_AF-A0A8D8TT10-F1
#
_entry.id   AF-A0A8D8TT10-F1
#
_cell.length_a   1.000
_cell.length_b   1.000
_cell.length_c   1.000
_cell.angle_alpha   90.00
_cell.angle_beta   90.00
_cell.angle_gamma   90.00
#
_symmetry.space_group_name_H-M   'P 1'
#
loop_
_entity.id
_entity.type
_entity.pdbx_description
1 polymer ?
#
loop_
_entity_poly.entity_id
_entity_poly.type
_entity_poly.pdbx_seq_one_letter_code
_entity_poly.pdbx_strand_id
1 'polypeptide(L)'
;MGLKDVFSSEKADLRGLNGIPNDLHLSDIIQVNTFSTCAEENIGARHHIETYPVSAQRVGREETFQSVTPESYDAYSHLPLNLRPRQGRIPDAPRLRFDRPFLYLVRHNPTGMILYMGRFNPRLLA
;
A
#
# COMPACT_ATOMS: atom_id res chain seq x y z
N MET A 1 -15.91 -14.95 -11.94
CA MET A 1 -16.71 -14.88 -10.69
C MET A 1 -18.13 -15.46 -10.81
N GLY A 2 -18.59 -15.97 -11.96
CA GLY A 2 -19.84 -16.77 -12.06
C GLY A 2 -21.17 -16.04 -11.86
N LEU A 3 -21.16 -14.83 -11.27
CA LEU A 3 -22.33 -13.99 -11.02
C LEU A 3 -22.83 -13.32 -12.31
N LYS A 4 -23.47 -14.08 -13.21
CA LYS A 4 -24.01 -13.56 -14.48
C LYS A 4 -25.51 -13.29 -14.43
N ASP A 5 -26.26 -14.15 -13.75
CA ASP A 5 -27.73 -14.10 -13.78
C ASP A 5 -28.28 -12.86 -13.09
N VAL A 6 -27.62 -12.36 -12.04
CA VAL A 6 -28.02 -11.14 -11.31
C VAL A 6 -27.96 -9.87 -12.17
N PHE A 7 -27.15 -9.86 -13.23
CA PHE A 7 -27.04 -8.73 -14.16
C PHE A 7 -27.93 -8.88 -15.40
N SER A 8 -28.63 -10.00 -15.55
CA SER A 8 -29.48 -10.26 -16.71
C SER A 8 -30.95 -9.96 -16.37
N SER A 9 -31.59 -9.12 -17.17
CA SER A 9 -33.01 -8.80 -17.00
C SER A 9 -33.94 -10.02 -17.08
N GLU A 10 -33.55 -11.07 -17.80
CA GLU A 10 -34.41 -12.25 -17.99
C GLU A 10 -34.23 -13.31 -16.90
N LYS A 11 -33.06 -13.34 -16.25
CA LYS A 11 -32.65 -14.41 -15.33
C LYS A 11 -32.47 -13.95 -13.89
N ALA A 12 -32.40 -12.65 -13.63
CA ALA A 12 -32.22 -12.12 -12.29
C ALA A 12 -33.47 -12.37 -11.45
N ASP A 13 -33.32 -13.24 -10.45
CA ASP A 13 -34.39 -13.52 -9.49
C ASP A 13 -34.11 -12.83 -8.15
N LEU A 14 -34.59 -11.59 -8.04
CA LEU A 14 -34.51 -10.77 -6.83
C LEU A 14 -35.89 -10.66 -6.13
N ARG A 15 -36.72 -11.71 -6.22
CA ARG A 15 -38.06 -11.78 -5.58
C ARG A 15 -38.05 -11.52 -4.08
N GLY A 16 -36.95 -11.81 -3.39
CA GLY A 16 -36.80 -11.51 -1.96
C GLY A 16 -36.79 -10.01 -1.64
N LEU A 17 -36.55 -9.15 -2.64
CA LEU A 17 -36.52 -7.69 -2.49
C LEU A 17 -37.79 -7.00 -3.00
N ASN A 18 -38.25 -7.36 -4.21
CA ASN A 18 -39.37 -6.70 -4.88
C ASN A 18 -40.67 -7.53 -4.91
N GLY A 19 -40.63 -8.82 -4.51
CA GLY A 19 -41.79 -9.73 -4.59
C GLY A 19 -42.18 -10.19 -6.00
N ILE A 20 -41.75 -9.47 -7.04
CA ILE A 20 -42.05 -9.76 -8.46
C ILE A 20 -40.86 -10.49 -9.12
N PRO A 21 -41.08 -11.61 -9.83
CA PRO A 21 -40.02 -12.31 -10.56
C PRO A 21 -39.51 -11.51 -11.76
N ASN A 22 -38.19 -11.55 -12.00
CA ASN A 22 -37.53 -11.08 -13.22
C ASN A 22 -37.77 -9.61 -13.61
N ASP A 23 -38.21 -8.77 -12.66
CA ASP A 23 -38.46 -7.34 -12.86
C ASP A 23 -37.27 -6.46 -12.38
N LEU A 24 -36.47 -7.01 -11.47
CA LEU A 24 -35.33 -6.33 -10.86
C LEU A 24 -34.03 -7.08 -11.17
N HIS A 25 -33.06 -6.37 -11.73
CA HIS A 25 -31.71 -6.86 -11.97
C HIS A 25 -30.69 -5.76 -11.63
N LEU A 26 -29.43 -6.14 -11.42
CA LEU A 26 -28.35 -5.17 -11.24
C LEU A 26 -27.85 -4.72 -12.62
N SER A 27 -27.80 -3.41 -12.85
CA SER A 27 -27.17 -2.87 -14.05
C SER A 27 -25.64 -2.94 -13.93
N ASP A 28 -25.09 -2.42 -12.84
CA ASP A 28 -23.65 -2.37 -12.57
C ASP A 28 -23.37 -2.33 -11.06
N ILE A 29 -22.17 -2.77 -10.67
CA ILE A 29 -21.64 -2.60 -9.32
C ILE A 29 -20.28 -1.91 -9.43
N ILE A 30 -20.16 -0.73 -8.83
CA ILE A 30 -18.92 0.05 -8.82
C ILE A 30 -18.42 0.13 -7.38
N GLN A 31 -17.19 -0.32 -7.16
CA GLN A 31 -16.48 -0.17 -5.89
C GLN A 31 -15.36 0.85 -6.07
N VAL A 32 -15.44 1.96 -5.34
CA VAL A 32 -14.38 2.99 -5.29
C VAL A 32 -13.65 2.86 -3.96
N ASN A 33 -12.34 2.65 -4.03
CA ASN A 33 -11.48 2.55 -2.85
C ASN A 33 -10.51 3.73 -2.83
N THR A 34 -10.42 4.37 -1.67
CA THR A 34 -9.48 5.46 -1.41
C THR A 34 -8.47 4.99 -0.39
N PHE A 35 -7.19 5.12 -0.71
CA PHE A 35 -6.09 4.77 0.20
C PHE A 35 -5.24 6.00 0.49
N SER A 36 -4.92 6.21 1.77
CA SER A 36 -3.98 7.26 2.16
C SER A 36 -2.74 6.70 2.84
N THR A 37 -1.55 7.00 2.30
CA THR A 37 -0.30 6.65 2.98
C THR A 37 -0.08 7.64 4.11
N CYS A 38 -0.11 7.16 5.35
CA CYS A 38 0.37 7.92 6.50
C CYS A 38 1.89 8.01 6.40
N ALA A 39 2.41 9.19 6.05
CA ALA A 39 3.83 9.48 6.23
C ALA A 39 4.16 9.53 7.74
N GLU A 40 5.43 9.37 8.08
CA GLU A 40 5.95 9.20 9.45
C GLU A 40 5.69 10.38 10.39
N GLU A 41 5.27 11.55 9.89
CA GLU A 41 4.92 12.70 10.72
C GLU A 41 3.41 12.87 10.86
N ASN A 42 2.94 12.76 12.11
CA ASN A 42 1.68 13.26 12.69
C ASN A 42 0.41 13.24 11.82
N ILE A 43 -0.70 12.83 12.42
CA ILE A 43 -2.06 12.65 11.84
C ILE A 43 -2.66 13.92 11.15
N GLY A 44 -1.92 15.01 10.99
CA GLY A 44 -2.30 16.24 10.26
C GLY A 44 -1.37 16.70 9.13
N ALA A 45 -0.26 16.02 8.81
CA ALA A 45 0.55 16.34 7.64
C ALA A 45 -0.15 15.85 6.35
N ARG A 46 0.01 16.57 5.23
CA ARG A 46 -0.69 16.30 3.94
C ARG A 46 -0.74 14.81 3.61
N HIS A 47 -1.90 14.20 3.84
CA HIS A 47 -2.16 12.80 3.55
C HIS A 47 -2.19 12.61 2.02
N HIS A 48 -1.28 11.81 1.48
CA HIS A 48 -1.34 11.38 0.08
C HIS A 48 -2.58 10.52 -0.09
N ILE A 49 -3.46 10.84 -1.04
CA ILE A 49 -4.73 10.14 -1.27
C ILE A 49 -4.69 9.56 -2.68
N GLU A 50 -4.71 8.24 -2.80
CA GLU A 50 -4.89 7.52 -4.07
C GLU A 50 -6.33 7.03 -4.19
N THR A 51 -7.01 7.48 -5.24
CA THR A 51 -8.35 7.01 -5.61
C THR A 51 -8.22 6.11 -6.83
N TYR A 52 -8.78 4.91 -6.74
CA TYR A 52 -8.84 3.98 -7.88
C TYR A 52 -10.26 3.92 -8.46
N PRO A 53 -10.43 4.00 -9.81
CA PRO A 53 -9.37 4.09 -10.83
C PRO A 53 -8.69 5.47 -10.93
N VAL A 54 -7.41 5.47 -11.33
CA VAL A 54 -6.48 6.61 -11.29
C VAL A 54 -6.94 7.73 -12.25
N SER A 55 -7.13 8.95 -11.74
CA SER A 55 -7.27 10.17 -12.54
C SER A 55 -5.89 10.78 -12.85
N ALA A 56 -5.70 11.25 -14.07
CA ALA A 56 -4.41 11.77 -14.53
C ALA A 56 -4.12 13.17 -13.95
N GLN A 57 -3.25 13.28 -12.95
CA GLN A 57 -2.69 14.57 -12.54
C GLN A 57 -1.22 14.46 -12.12
N ARG A 58 -0.40 15.37 -12.67
CA ARG A 58 1.05 15.52 -12.45
C ARG A 58 1.30 16.38 -11.21
N VAL A 59 2.23 16.01 -10.32
CA VAL A 59 2.77 16.92 -9.29
C VAL A 59 4.25 16.58 -9.03
N GLY A 60 5.11 17.60 -9.16
CA GLY A 60 6.56 17.52 -8.94
C GLY A 60 6.96 17.59 -7.46
N ARG A 61 8.15 17.06 -7.17
CA ARG A 61 8.73 16.89 -5.83
C ARG A 61 9.97 17.77 -5.64
N GLU A 62 10.01 18.56 -4.56
CA GLU A 62 11.23 19.12 -3.98
C GLU A 62 11.72 18.19 -2.85
N GLU A 63 13.03 17.91 -2.79
CA GLU A 63 13.65 17.06 -1.76
C GLU A 63 14.50 17.89 -0.80
N THR A 64 14.29 17.73 0.51
CA THR A 64 15.16 18.26 1.57
C THR A 64 15.76 17.09 2.35
N PHE A 65 17.08 16.94 2.28
CA PHE A 65 17.86 15.95 3.03
C PHE A 65 18.15 16.45 4.46
N GLN A 66 17.95 15.61 5.48
CA GLN A 66 18.44 15.85 6.84
C GLN A 66 19.26 14.66 7.33
N SER A 67 20.51 14.94 7.72
CA SER A 67 21.51 13.97 8.19
C SER A 67 21.33 13.62 9.67
N VAL A 68 21.27 12.33 10.00
CA VAL A 68 21.25 11.82 11.38
C VAL A 68 22.68 11.59 11.88
N THR A 69 23.00 12.09 13.08
CA THR A 69 24.25 11.84 13.81
C THR A 69 24.18 10.52 14.60
N PRO A 70 25.22 9.66 14.58
CA PRO A 70 25.32 8.54 15.50
C PRO A 70 26.45 8.76 16.51
N GLU A 71 26.10 9.14 17.73
CA GLU A 71 26.95 8.92 18.91
C GLU A 71 26.77 7.47 19.39
N SER A 72 27.65 6.55 18.96
CA SER A 72 27.98 5.35 19.74
C SER A 72 29.27 4.67 19.23
N TYR A 73 30.31 4.78 20.06
CA TYR A 73 31.48 3.91 20.22
C TYR A 73 32.25 3.45 18.97
N ASP A 74 33.26 4.23 18.56
CA ASP A 74 34.42 3.71 17.83
C ASP A 74 35.69 3.81 18.70
N ALA A 75 35.80 2.92 19.69
CA ALA A 75 36.97 2.75 20.56
C ALA A 75 38.27 2.39 19.82
N TYR A 76 38.21 2.20 18.50
CA TYR A 76 39.30 1.76 17.63
C TYR A 76 39.57 2.71 16.45
N SER A 77 38.93 3.89 16.43
CA SER A 77 39.09 4.93 15.40
C SER A 77 40.53 5.47 15.30
N HIS A 78 41.30 5.41 16.39
CA HIS A 78 42.68 5.87 16.46
C HIS A 78 43.71 4.86 15.92
N LEU A 79 43.30 3.62 15.62
CA LEU A 79 44.19 2.60 15.04
C LEU A 79 44.30 2.79 13.52
N PRO A 80 45.50 2.63 12.92
CA PRO A 80 45.67 2.66 11.48
C PRO A 80 44.92 1.49 10.82
N LEU A 81 44.43 1.70 9.59
CA LEU A 81 43.47 0.83 8.89
C LEU A 81 43.86 -0.66 8.83
N ASN A 82 45.16 -0.94 8.84
CA ASN A 82 45.74 -2.29 8.81
C ASN A 82 45.68 -3.03 10.16
N LEU A 83 45.51 -2.33 11.27
CA LEU A 83 45.47 -2.88 12.64
C LEU A 83 44.07 -2.96 13.24
N ARG A 84 43.06 -2.35 12.59
CA ARG A 84 41.67 -2.49 13.02
C ARG A 84 41.25 -3.96 12.82
N PRO A 85 40.53 -4.57 13.80
CA PRO A 85 39.94 -5.88 13.58
C PRO A 85 39.15 -5.79 12.29
N ARG A 86 39.48 -6.62 11.28
CA ARG A 86 38.58 -6.83 10.16
C ARG A 86 37.33 -7.42 10.79
N GLN A 87 36.37 -6.56 11.11
CA GLN A 87 35.05 -6.98 11.55
C GLN A 87 34.62 -7.99 10.50
N GLY A 88 34.63 -9.27 10.87
CA GLY A 88 33.99 -10.30 10.10
C GLY A 88 32.59 -9.77 9.91
N ARG A 89 32.24 -9.47 8.65
CA ARG A 89 30.94 -8.90 8.27
C ARG A 89 29.89 -9.68 9.04
N ILE A 90 29.34 -9.06 10.08
CA ILE A 90 28.09 -9.48 10.66
C ILE A 90 27.16 -9.50 9.44
N PRO A 91 26.52 -10.64 9.10
CA PRO A 91 25.70 -10.71 7.90
C PRO A 91 24.72 -9.54 7.97
N ASP A 92 24.74 -8.69 6.94
CA ASP A 92 23.89 -7.49 6.89
C ASP A 92 22.47 -7.91 7.26
N ALA A 93 21.93 -7.31 8.32
CA ALA A 93 20.56 -7.59 8.74
C ALA A 93 19.65 -7.46 7.51
N PRO A 94 18.72 -8.40 7.27
CA PRO A 94 17.94 -8.40 6.04
C PRO A 94 17.18 -7.08 5.89
N ARG A 95 17.55 -6.29 4.88
CA ARG A 95 16.93 -4.99 4.60
C ARG A 95 15.80 -5.18 3.61
N LEU A 96 14.58 -4.94 4.04
CA LEU A 96 13.43 -4.87 3.15
C LEU A 96 13.34 -3.47 2.56
N ARG A 97 13.39 -3.37 1.22
CA ARG A 97 13.19 -2.10 0.49
C ARG A 97 12.03 -2.24 -0.48
N PHE A 98 11.18 -1.23 -0.51
CA PHE A 98 9.98 -1.17 -1.35
C PHE A 98 10.21 -0.31 -2.61
N ASP A 99 11.34 -0.51 -3.28
CA ASP A 99 11.78 0.31 -4.44
C ASP A 99 11.16 -0.14 -5.78
N ARG A 100 10.24 -1.12 -5.74
CA ARG A 100 9.60 -1.73 -6.91
C ARG A 100 8.12 -1.94 -6.64
N PRO A 101 7.27 -2.12 -7.67
CA PRO A 101 5.86 -2.40 -7.45
C PRO A 101 5.66 -3.59 -6.51
N PHE A 102 4.85 -3.40 -5.47
CA PHE A 102 4.59 -4.41 -4.45
C PHE A 102 3.09 -4.57 -4.20
N LEU A 103 2.70 -5.72 -3.66
CA LEU A 103 1.34 -5.98 -3.21
C LEU A 103 1.21 -5.63 -1.73
N TYR A 104 0.08 -5.05 -1.36
CA TYR A 104 -0.26 -4.78 0.04
C TYR A 104 -1.60 -5.38 0.40
N LEU A 105 -1.72 -5.81 1.66
CA LEU A 105 -2.94 -6.31 2.26
C LEU A 105 -3.13 -5.64 3.63
N VAL A 106 -4.29 -5.05 3.85
CA VAL A 106 -4.71 -4.58 5.17
C VAL A 106 -5.67 -5.61 5.72
N ARG A 107 -5.32 -6.20 6.86
CA ARG A 107 -6.12 -7.24 7.51
C ARG A 107 -6.56 -6.83 8.90
N HIS A 108 -7.74 -7.28 9.31
CA HIS A 108 -8.15 -7.24 10.69
C HIS A 108 -7.50 -8.40 11.46
N ASN A 109 -6.64 -8.11 12.43
CA ASN A 109 -5.83 -9.15 13.10
C ASN A 109 -6.64 -10.20 13.88
N PRO A 110 -7.70 -9.84 14.64
CA PRO A 110 -8.50 -10.82 15.36
C PRO A 110 -9.28 -11.80 14.47
N THR A 111 -9.91 -11.31 13.39
CA THR A 111 -10.75 -12.16 12.50
C THR A 111 -9.99 -12.72 11.30
N GLY A 112 -8.82 -12.17 10.99
CA GLY A 112 -8.06 -12.50 9.78
C GLY A 112 -8.68 -11.97 8.48
N MET A 113 -9.77 -11.19 8.55
CA MET A 113 -10.42 -10.66 7.35
C MET A 113 -9.52 -9.68 6.61
N ILE A 114 -9.43 -9.84 5.29
CA ILE A 114 -8.77 -8.89 4.40
C ILE A 114 -9.74 -7.73 4.15
N LEU A 115 -9.37 -6.54 4.57
CA LEU A 115 -10.16 -5.32 4.40
C LEU A 115 -9.79 -4.61 3.11
N TYR A 116 -8.50 -4.56 2.80
CA TYR A 116 -7.98 -3.97 1.58
C TYR A 116 -6.91 -4.87 0.98
N MET A 117 -6.93 -4.98 -0.35
CA MET A 117 -5.87 -5.59 -1.12
C MET A 117 -5.59 -4.73 -2.34
N GLY A 118 -4.33 -4.63 -2.74
CA GLY A 118 -3.97 -3.82 -3.89
C GLY A 118 -2.52 -4.00 -4.31
N ARG A 119 -2.19 -3.31 -5.40
CA ARG A 119 -0.84 -3.19 -5.93
C ARG A 119 -0.43 -1.72 -5.86
N PHE A 120 0.67 -1.44 -5.19
CA PHE A 120 1.26 -0.12 -5.16
C PHE A 120 2.40 -0.04 -6.18
N ASN A 121 2.45 1.05 -6.96
CA ASN A 121 3.51 1.30 -7.91
C ASN A 121 4.22 2.61 -7.57
N PRO A 122 5.44 2.57 -6.98
CA PRO A 122 6.13 3.77 -6.53
C PRO A 122 6.51 4.72 -7.67
N ARG A 123 6.51 4.27 -8.93
CA ARG A 123 6.86 5.11 -10.10
C ARG A 123 5.76 6.05 -10.57
N LEU A 124 4.52 5.86 -10.10
CA LEU A 124 3.41 6.76 -10.45
C LEU A 124 3.43 8.05 -9.61
N LEU A 125 4.40 8.18 -8.70
CA LEU A 125 4.59 9.31 -7.79
C LEU A 125 5.72 10.27 -8.23
N ALA A 126 6.35 10.01 -9.39
CA ALA A 126 7.45 10.81 -9.94
C ALA A 126 6.97 11.77 -11.03
#